data_AF-A0A1E5IHE4-F1
#
_entry.id   AF-A0A1E5IHE4-F1
#
_cell.length_a   1.000
_cell.length_b   1.000
_cell.length_c   1.000
_cell.angle_alpha   90.00
_cell.angle_beta   90.00
_cell.angle_gamma   90.00
#
_symmetry.space_group_name_H-M   'P 1'
#
loop_
_entity.id
_entity.type
_entity.pdbx_description
1 polymer ?
#
loop_
_entity_poly.entity_id
_entity_poly.type
_entity_poly.pdbx_seq_one_letter_code
_entity_poly.pdbx_strand_id
1 'polypeptide(L)'
;YLYQCVLEALKCGIKHIGENKIKEALPKFEQLGSSLNGITKHFIGHLQSNKAKKAVENFDLIHSLDSIKLAGNISRYATNRGKLQNCLIEVKVSQEITKTGVDPNDAEDFYKQCLSIPNILIKGLMVIAPYSDNLEDSRPYFKRVYNLFENIKKSSGNSEFNILSMGMSDDYKIAVEEGATMVRIGSAIFGKRNYGNK
;
A
#
# COMPACT_ATOMS: atom_id res chain seq x y z
N TYR A 1 -15.52 -1.02 19.21
CA TYR A 1 -14.33 -1.88 19.31
C TYR A 1 -13.26 -1.54 18.28
N LEU A 2 -13.48 -1.74 16.96
CA LEU A 2 -12.37 -1.65 16.01
C LEU A 2 -11.74 -0.24 15.84
N TYR A 3 -12.50 0.85 15.94
CA TYR A 3 -11.94 2.20 15.88
C TYR A 3 -11.20 2.61 17.17
N GLN A 4 -11.55 2.04 18.32
CA GLN A 4 -10.96 2.39 19.62
C GLN A 4 -9.48 1.99 19.66
N CYS A 5 -9.16 0.80 19.17
CA CYS A 5 -7.77 0.36 19.03
C CYS A 5 -6.96 1.29 18.11
N VAL A 6 -7.56 1.77 17.01
CA VAL A 6 -6.91 2.77 16.13
C VAL A 6 -6.68 4.07 16.89
N LEU A 7 -7.68 4.58 17.63
CA LEU A 7 -7.55 5.79 18.43
C LEU A 7 -6.43 5.68 19.49
N GLU A 8 -6.31 4.52 20.15
CA GLU A 8 -5.23 4.24 21.09
C GLU A 8 -3.86 4.27 20.40
N ALA A 9 -3.74 3.62 19.24
CA ALA A 9 -2.53 3.69 18.42
C ALA A 9 -2.15 5.13 18.03
N LEU A 10 -3.13 5.96 17.65
CA LEU A 10 -2.91 7.37 17.33
C LEU A 10 -2.42 8.16 18.56
N LYS A 11 -2.99 7.91 19.74
CA LYS A 11 -2.54 8.51 21.02
C LYS A 11 -1.11 8.11 21.39
N CYS A 12 -0.66 6.93 20.96
CA CYS A 12 0.73 6.48 21.09
C CYS A 12 1.67 7.07 20.03
N GLY A 13 1.20 7.97 19.15
CA GLY A 13 2.02 8.69 18.19
C GLY A 13 2.08 8.08 16.79
N ILE A 14 1.28 7.04 16.48
CA ILE A 14 1.16 6.53 15.11
C ILE A 14 0.56 7.63 14.21
N LYS A 15 1.25 7.92 13.09
CA LYS A 15 0.84 8.94 12.11
C LYS A 15 0.35 8.37 10.79
N HIS A 16 0.48 7.06 10.60
CA HIS A 16 0.12 6.35 9.37
C HIS A 16 -0.81 5.19 9.72
N ILE A 17 -1.98 5.14 9.07
CA ILE A 17 -2.93 4.04 9.24
C ILE A 17 -3.26 3.39 7.89
N GLY A 18 -3.41 2.07 7.87
CA GLY A 18 -3.70 1.30 6.66
C GLY A 18 -5.03 0.57 6.75
N GLU A 19 -5.84 0.66 5.69
CA GLU A 19 -7.09 -0.09 5.56
C GLU A 19 -7.11 -0.87 4.25
N ASN A 20 -7.61 -2.11 4.30
CA ASN A 20 -7.69 -2.98 3.13
C ASN A 20 -9.06 -2.97 2.44
N LYS A 21 -10.12 -2.47 3.10
CA LYS A 21 -11.47 -2.42 2.54
C LYS A 21 -12.13 -1.08 2.82
N ILE A 22 -12.59 -0.42 1.75
CA ILE A 22 -13.30 0.86 1.86
C ILE A 22 -14.53 0.75 2.78
N LYS A 23 -15.28 -0.36 2.70
CA LYS A 23 -16.46 -0.59 3.56
C LYS A 23 -16.15 -0.63 5.05
N GLU A 24 -14.94 -1.04 5.42
CA GLU A 24 -14.48 -1.08 6.82
C GLU A 24 -13.87 0.29 7.21
N ALA A 25 -13.16 0.93 6.27
CA ALA A 25 -12.46 2.19 6.49
C ALA A 25 -13.39 3.38 6.75
N LEU A 26 -14.41 3.60 5.91
CA LEU A 26 -15.20 4.83 5.96
C LEU A 26 -15.94 5.03 7.30
N PRO A 27 -16.65 4.02 7.86
CA PRO A 27 -17.28 4.17 9.16
C PRO A 27 -16.26 4.44 10.27
N LYS A 28 -15.06 3.84 10.19
CA LYS A 28 -13.98 4.11 11.15
C LYS A 28 -13.47 5.53 11.05
N PHE A 29 -13.31 6.06 9.83
CA PHE A 29 -12.85 7.43 9.63
C PHE A 29 -13.86 8.45 10.14
N GLU A 30 -15.15 8.20 9.92
CA GLU A 30 -16.23 9.01 10.48
C GLU A 30 -16.20 9.02 12.01
N GLN A 31 -16.03 7.86 12.64
CA GLN A 31 -15.95 7.73 14.10
C GLN A 31 -14.69 8.39 14.69
N LEU A 32 -13.55 8.32 13.99
CA LEU A 32 -12.30 8.93 14.46
C LEU A 32 -12.31 10.46 14.30
N GLY A 33 -13.04 10.98 13.31
CA GLY A 33 -13.27 12.41 13.11
C GLY A 33 -11.98 13.23 13.11
N SER A 34 -11.93 14.27 13.94
CA SER A 34 -10.78 15.17 14.09
C SER A 34 -9.50 14.47 14.58
N SER A 35 -9.59 13.27 15.15
CA SER A 35 -8.41 12.47 15.53
C SER A 35 -7.56 12.07 14.33
N LEU A 36 -8.12 12.14 13.11
CA LEU A 36 -7.39 11.89 11.86
C LEU A 36 -6.69 13.12 11.29
N ASN A 37 -6.78 14.29 11.95
CA ASN A 37 -6.08 15.48 11.49
C ASN A 37 -4.57 15.25 11.54
N GLY A 38 -3.89 15.42 10.41
CA GLY A 38 -2.46 15.15 10.28
C GLY A 38 -2.07 13.67 10.21
N ILE A 39 -3.05 12.76 10.13
CA ILE A 39 -2.82 11.32 9.96
C ILE A 39 -2.87 10.97 8.47
N THR A 40 -1.85 10.28 7.99
CA THR A 40 -1.80 9.77 6.61
C THR A 40 -2.58 8.45 6.54
N LYS A 41 -3.56 8.39 5.63
CA LYS A 41 -4.39 7.21 5.41
C LYS A 41 -3.92 6.44 4.18
N HIS A 42 -3.67 5.16 4.35
CA HIS A 42 -3.16 4.26 3.33
C HIS A 42 -4.23 3.26 2.92
N PHE A 43 -4.47 3.11 1.62
CA PHE A 43 -5.24 1.99 1.10
C PHE A 43 -4.29 0.86 0.72
N ILE A 44 -4.38 -0.27 1.42
CA ILE A 44 -3.41 -1.38 1.33
C ILE A 44 -4.01 -2.71 0.83
N GLY A 45 -5.28 -2.71 0.46
CA GLY A 45 -5.94 -3.89 -0.12
C GLY A 45 -6.08 -3.76 -1.63
N HIS A 46 -6.55 -4.81 -2.30
CA HIS A 46 -6.81 -4.75 -3.74
C HIS A 46 -7.89 -3.69 -4.08
N LEU A 47 -7.57 -2.76 -4.98
CA LEU A 47 -8.46 -1.67 -5.37
C LEU A 47 -9.18 -1.97 -6.69
N GLN A 48 -10.44 -2.36 -6.58
CA GLN A 48 -11.31 -2.48 -7.76
C GLN A 48 -11.52 -1.11 -8.43
N SER A 49 -11.49 -1.07 -9.77
CA SER A 49 -11.63 0.18 -10.54
C SER A 49 -12.89 0.99 -10.20
N ASN A 50 -14.02 0.33 -9.92
CA ASN A 50 -15.28 0.99 -9.54
C ASN A 50 -15.25 1.62 -8.13
N LYS A 51 -14.20 1.36 -7.34
CA LYS A 51 -13.97 1.94 -6.02
C LYS A 51 -12.91 3.04 -6.03
N ALA A 52 -12.25 3.31 -7.16
CA ALA A 52 -11.20 4.32 -7.29
C ALA A 52 -11.66 5.71 -6.80
N LYS A 53 -12.89 6.14 -7.11
CA LYS A 53 -13.45 7.41 -6.62
C LYS A 53 -13.37 7.51 -5.09
N LYS A 54 -13.91 6.50 -4.40
CA LYS A 54 -13.91 6.46 -2.93
C LYS A 54 -12.50 6.37 -2.36
N ALA A 55 -11.58 5.68 -3.04
CA ALA A 55 -10.20 5.62 -2.62
C ALA A 55 -9.54 7.02 -2.68
N VAL A 56 -9.64 7.70 -3.82
CA VAL A 56 -9.08 9.06 -4.02
C VAL A 56 -9.66 10.07 -3.03
N GLU A 57 -10.95 9.96 -2.71
CA GLU A 57 -11.62 10.86 -1.76
C GLU A 57 -11.12 10.70 -0.31
N ASN A 58 -10.66 9.52 0.09
CA ASN A 58 -10.50 9.17 1.51
C ASN A 58 -9.08 8.75 1.91
N PHE A 59 -8.20 8.45 0.95
CA PHE A 59 -6.85 7.94 1.21
C PHE A 59 -5.77 8.82 0.59
N ASP A 60 -4.66 8.95 1.29
CA ASP A 60 -3.53 9.79 0.92
C ASP A 60 -2.50 9.01 0.08
N LEU A 61 -2.33 7.71 0.37
CA LEU A 61 -1.47 6.80 -0.40
C LEU A 61 -2.21 5.50 -0.76
N ILE A 62 -2.22 5.13 -2.04
CA ILE A 62 -2.79 3.87 -2.53
C ILE A 62 -1.66 2.91 -2.84
N HIS A 63 -1.56 1.77 -2.15
CA HIS A 63 -0.44 0.84 -2.31
C HIS A 63 -0.63 -0.18 -3.43
N SER A 64 -1.87 -0.32 -3.91
CA SER A 64 -2.33 -1.43 -4.73
C SER A 64 -2.53 -1.04 -6.20
N LEU A 65 -1.65 -0.21 -6.76
CA LEU A 65 -1.75 0.15 -8.17
C LEU A 65 -1.16 -0.99 -9.02
N ASP A 66 -2.01 -1.66 -9.79
CA ASP A 66 -1.65 -2.90 -10.50
C ASP A 66 -1.92 -2.85 -12.02
N SER A 67 -2.52 -1.77 -12.54
CA SER A 67 -2.94 -1.68 -13.93
C SER A 67 -3.10 -0.24 -14.42
N ILE A 68 -2.85 -0.01 -15.71
CA ILE A 68 -3.03 1.31 -16.35
C ILE A 68 -4.50 1.74 -16.32
N LYS A 69 -5.43 0.77 -16.44
CA LYS A 69 -6.87 1.02 -16.28
C LYS A 69 -7.19 1.58 -14.90
N LEU A 70 -6.58 1.04 -13.83
CA LEU A 70 -6.76 1.57 -12.49
C LEU A 70 -6.09 2.94 -12.34
N ALA A 71 -4.88 3.11 -12.87
CA ALA A 71 -4.15 4.39 -12.86
C ALA A 71 -4.97 5.51 -13.52
N GLY A 72 -5.54 5.26 -14.70
CA GLY A 72 -6.38 6.21 -15.42
C GLY A 72 -7.68 6.54 -14.67
N ASN A 73 -8.29 5.56 -13.98
CA ASN A 73 -9.45 5.83 -13.13
C ASN A 73 -9.09 6.70 -11.92
N ILE A 74 -7.98 6.41 -11.24
CA ILE A 74 -7.47 7.20 -10.12
C ILE A 74 -7.19 8.62 -10.58
N SER A 75 -6.43 8.77 -11.67
CA SER A 75 -6.11 10.04 -12.32
C SER A 75 -7.35 10.87 -12.58
N ARG A 76 -8.35 10.32 -13.28
CA ARG A 76 -9.62 11.01 -13.56
C ARG A 76 -10.27 11.58 -12.30
N TYR A 77 -10.36 10.79 -11.22
CA TYR A 77 -10.98 11.27 -9.98
C TYR A 77 -10.08 12.24 -9.21
N ALA A 78 -8.76 12.10 -9.30
CA ALA A 78 -7.80 12.99 -8.67
C ALA A 78 -7.79 14.37 -9.37
N THR A 79 -7.77 14.40 -10.70
CA THR A 79 -7.89 15.61 -11.52
C THR A 79 -9.18 16.37 -11.21
N ASN A 80 -10.33 15.69 -11.16
CA ASN A 80 -11.63 16.32 -10.84
C ASN A 80 -11.66 16.96 -9.43
N ARG A 81 -10.71 16.61 -8.55
CA ARG A 81 -10.61 17.12 -7.19
C ARG A 81 -9.43 18.07 -7.01
N GLY A 82 -8.65 18.37 -8.05
CA GLY A 82 -7.40 19.13 -7.93
C GLY A 82 -6.38 18.44 -7.00
N LYS A 83 -6.44 17.11 -6.86
CA LYS A 83 -5.57 16.32 -6.00
C LYS A 83 -4.45 15.70 -6.82
N LEU A 84 -3.24 15.65 -6.26
CA LEU A 84 -2.19 14.74 -6.69
C LEU A 84 -2.30 13.46 -5.85
N GLN A 85 -2.69 12.35 -6.46
CA GLN A 85 -2.86 11.09 -5.73
C GLN A 85 -1.54 10.32 -5.69
N ASN A 86 -1.02 10.10 -4.48
CA ASN A 86 0.15 9.24 -4.31
C ASN A 86 -0.23 7.77 -4.44
N CYS A 87 0.59 7.01 -5.15
CA CYS A 87 0.42 5.58 -5.39
C CYS A 87 1.75 4.82 -5.23
N LEU A 88 1.66 3.54 -4.86
CA LEU A 88 2.73 2.55 -5.02
C LEU A 88 2.29 1.51 -6.03
N ILE A 89 3.24 0.98 -6.79
CA ILE A 89 3.00 -0.14 -7.70
C ILE A 89 3.02 -1.43 -6.87
N GLU A 90 1.93 -2.19 -6.91
CA GLU A 90 1.88 -3.52 -6.30
C GLU A 90 2.54 -4.54 -7.23
N VAL A 91 3.64 -5.12 -6.78
CA VAL A 91 4.41 -6.11 -7.53
C VAL A 91 3.97 -7.52 -7.12
N LYS A 92 3.58 -8.32 -8.10
CA LYS A 92 3.15 -9.70 -7.90
C LYS A 92 4.34 -10.66 -7.92
N VAL A 93 4.77 -11.10 -6.74
CA VAL A 93 5.87 -12.08 -6.62
C VAL A 93 5.40 -13.52 -6.43
N SER A 94 4.12 -13.71 -6.08
CA SER A 94 3.50 -15.02 -5.96
C SER A 94 3.09 -15.58 -7.32
N GLN A 95 3.23 -16.89 -7.51
CA GLN A 95 2.76 -17.59 -8.70
C GLN A 95 1.23 -17.83 -8.71
N GLU A 96 0.54 -17.55 -7.60
CA GLU A 96 -0.91 -17.72 -7.50
C GLU A 96 -1.67 -16.85 -8.50
N ILE A 97 -2.49 -17.47 -9.34
CA ILE A 97 -3.28 -16.79 -10.38
C ILE A 97 -4.24 -15.78 -9.77
N THR A 98 -4.79 -16.07 -8.58
CA THR A 98 -5.78 -15.25 -7.87
C THR A 98 -5.22 -13.94 -7.32
N LYS A 99 -3.90 -13.81 -7.19
CA LYS A 99 -3.26 -12.60 -6.66
C LYS A 99 -3.08 -11.57 -7.76
N THR A 100 -3.28 -10.30 -7.41
CA THR A 100 -3.16 -9.14 -8.29
C THR A 100 -1.78 -8.52 -8.18
N GLY A 101 -1.45 -7.60 -9.10
CA GLY A 101 -0.17 -6.91 -9.14
C GLY A 101 0.53 -7.04 -10.49
N VAL A 102 1.50 -6.15 -10.70
CA VAL A 102 2.34 -6.09 -11.90
C VAL A 102 3.42 -7.16 -11.81
N ASP A 103 3.72 -7.83 -12.92
CA ASP A 103 4.85 -8.75 -12.98
C ASP A 103 6.15 -7.98 -12.68
N PRO A 104 7.06 -8.51 -11.84
CA PRO A 104 8.32 -7.83 -11.54
C PRO A 104 9.13 -7.45 -12.79
N ASN A 105 9.02 -8.21 -13.87
CA ASN A 105 9.72 -7.94 -15.14
C ASN A 105 9.09 -6.77 -15.91
N ASP A 106 7.78 -6.50 -15.72
CA ASP A 106 7.04 -5.43 -16.38
C ASP A 106 6.99 -4.15 -15.54
N ALA A 107 7.42 -4.19 -14.27
CA ALA A 107 7.24 -3.10 -13.32
C ALA A 107 7.93 -1.79 -13.72
N GLU A 108 9.09 -1.85 -14.36
CA GLU A 108 9.79 -0.66 -14.84
C GLU A 108 9.02 -0.01 -16.01
N ASP A 109 8.53 -0.80 -16.96
CA ASP A 109 7.74 -0.30 -18.07
C ASP A 109 6.37 0.21 -17.62
N PHE A 110 5.78 -0.45 -16.62
CA PHE A 110 4.56 0.02 -15.97
C PHE A 110 4.77 1.39 -15.28
N TYR A 111 5.89 1.56 -14.58
CA TYR A 111 6.28 2.84 -13.99
C TYR A 111 6.39 3.93 -15.07
N LYS A 112 7.10 3.67 -16.17
CA LYS A 112 7.25 4.61 -17.29
C LYS A 112 5.90 5.01 -17.90
N GLN A 113 4.99 4.04 -18.09
CA GLN A 113 3.64 4.34 -18.56
C GLN A 113 2.87 5.25 -17.59
N CYS A 114 3.02 5.05 -16.28
CA CYS A 114 2.38 5.88 -15.27
C CYS A 114 2.88 7.33 -15.25
N LEU A 115 4.10 7.62 -15.71
CA LEU A 115 4.62 8.99 -15.80
C LEU A 115 3.82 9.88 -16.76
N SER A 116 3.16 9.27 -17.75
CA SER A 116 2.31 9.99 -18.71
C SER A 116 0.90 10.30 -18.19
N ILE A 117 0.54 9.75 -17.01
CA ILE A 117 -0.81 9.87 -16.47
C ILE A 117 -0.84 11.06 -15.50
N PRO A 118 -1.71 12.06 -15.73
CA PRO A 118 -1.75 13.26 -14.91
C PRO A 118 -2.31 12.97 -13.51
N ASN A 119 -2.00 13.83 -12.53
CA ASN A 119 -2.56 13.82 -11.18
C ASN A 119 -2.33 12.51 -10.38
N ILE A 120 -1.39 11.68 -10.80
CA ILE A 120 -0.87 10.58 -9.99
C ILE A 120 0.63 10.77 -9.78
N LEU A 121 1.12 10.36 -8.60
CA LEU A 121 2.54 10.34 -8.29
C LEU A 121 2.92 8.95 -7.79
N ILE A 122 3.80 8.27 -8.54
CA ILE A 122 4.32 6.98 -8.13
C ILE A 122 5.45 7.19 -7.13
N LYS A 123 5.20 6.82 -5.87
CA LYS A 123 6.12 7.00 -4.74
C LYS A 123 7.01 5.78 -4.47
N GLY A 124 6.80 4.67 -5.16
CA GLY A 124 7.61 3.47 -4.99
C GLY A 124 6.86 2.17 -5.27
N LEU A 125 7.28 1.09 -4.61
CA LEU A 125 6.78 -0.27 -4.79
C LEU A 125 6.13 -0.80 -3.52
N MET A 126 5.21 -1.75 -3.70
CA MET A 126 4.63 -2.55 -2.64
C MET A 126 4.70 -4.03 -3.03
N VAL A 127 4.98 -4.89 -2.06
CA VAL A 127 4.89 -6.35 -2.23
C VAL A 127 4.32 -7.02 -0.99
N ILE A 128 3.63 -8.13 -1.22
CA ILE A 128 3.21 -9.11 -0.22
C ILE A 128 3.90 -10.43 -0.58
N ALA A 129 4.78 -10.92 0.30
CA ALA A 129 5.37 -12.23 0.14
C ALA A 129 4.29 -13.33 0.29
N PRO A 130 4.41 -14.47 -0.40
CA PRO A 130 3.58 -15.64 -0.12
C PRO A 130 3.69 -16.05 1.35
N TYR A 131 2.60 -16.60 1.89
CA TYR A 131 2.66 -17.20 3.22
C TYR A 131 3.60 -18.41 3.18
N SER A 132 4.47 -18.53 4.18
CA SER A 132 5.28 -19.71 4.45
C SER A 132 5.33 -19.95 5.95
N ASP A 133 5.50 -21.21 6.35
CA ASP A 133 5.74 -21.59 7.74
C ASP A 133 7.13 -21.14 8.22
N ASN A 134 8.09 -21.01 7.30
CA ASN A 134 9.40 -20.43 7.57
C ASN A 134 9.45 -18.98 7.08
N LEU A 135 9.59 -18.03 8.01
CA LEU A 135 9.61 -16.61 7.70
C LEU A 135 10.78 -16.22 6.77
N GLU A 136 11.90 -16.93 6.83
CA GLU A 136 13.06 -16.71 5.95
C GLU A 136 12.74 -16.93 4.46
N ASP A 137 11.70 -17.70 4.15
CA ASP A 137 11.26 -17.90 2.76
C ASP A 137 10.69 -16.61 2.13
N SER A 138 10.38 -15.59 2.95
CA SER A 138 10.02 -14.25 2.46
C SER A 138 11.21 -13.46 1.90
N ARG A 139 12.43 -13.75 2.39
CA ARG A 139 13.64 -12.97 2.09
C ARG A 139 13.98 -12.89 0.59
N PRO A 140 13.94 -14.00 -0.19
CA PRO A 140 14.22 -13.93 -1.62
C PRO A 140 13.26 -13.01 -2.37
N TYR A 141 12.00 -12.94 -1.94
CA TYR A 141 11.00 -12.05 -2.54
C TYR A 141 11.27 -10.58 -2.22
N PHE A 142 11.57 -10.26 -0.94
CA PHE A 142 11.91 -8.89 -0.55
C PHE A 142 13.19 -8.42 -1.23
N LYS A 143 14.24 -9.26 -1.28
CA LYS A 143 15.48 -8.94 -1.98
C LYS A 143 15.25 -8.66 -3.47
N ARG A 144 14.43 -9.46 -4.15
CA ARG A 144 14.08 -9.25 -5.56
C ARG A 144 13.40 -7.90 -5.78
N VAL A 145 12.42 -7.55 -4.94
CA VAL A 145 11.69 -6.28 -5.08
C VAL A 145 12.54 -5.08 -4.64
N TYR A 146 13.44 -5.24 -3.67
CA TYR A 146 14.41 -4.21 -3.32
C TYR A 146 15.33 -3.86 -4.51
N ASN A 147 15.89 -4.87 -5.18
CA ASN A 147 16.73 -4.63 -6.36
C ASN A 147 15.95 -3.92 -7.48
N LEU A 148 14.70 -4.33 -7.71
CA LEU A 148 13.81 -3.66 -8.67
C LEU A 148 13.53 -2.20 -8.27
N PHE A 149 13.26 -1.94 -6.98
CA PHE A 149 13.03 -0.61 -6.44
C PHE A 149 14.25 0.30 -6.66
N GLU A 150 15.45 -0.16 -6.32
CA GLU A 150 16.69 0.61 -6.49
C GLU A 150 17.00 0.86 -7.98
N ASN A 151 16.73 -0.11 -8.86
CA ASN A 151 16.88 0.06 -10.31
C ASN A 151 15.97 1.16 -10.86
N ILE A 152 14.67 1.12 -10.53
CA ILE A 152 13.70 2.14 -10.98
C ILE A 152 14.04 3.51 -10.37
N LYS A 153 14.40 3.56 -9.10
CA LYS A 153 14.79 4.80 -8.41
C LYS A 153 16.00 5.44 -9.07
N LYS A 154 17.03 4.64 -9.39
CA LYS A 154 18.25 5.11 -10.06
C LYS A 154 17.97 5.57 -11.50
N SER A 155 17.21 4.81 -12.28
CA SER A 155 16.94 5.13 -13.69
C SER A 155 16.00 6.33 -13.86
N SER A 156 15.05 6.50 -12.94
CA SER A 156 14.10 7.62 -12.97
C SER A 156 14.70 8.96 -12.51
N GLY A 157 15.70 8.93 -11.61
CA GLY A 157 16.20 10.13 -10.94
C GLY A 157 15.14 10.82 -10.06
N ASN A 158 13.99 10.17 -9.83
CA ASN A 158 12.88 10.77 -9.10
C ASN A 158 13.04 10.55 -7.59
N SER A 159 13.43 11.60 -6.87
CA SER A 159 13.57 11.57 -5.41
C SER A 159 12.29 11.24 -4.65
N GLU A 160 11.12 11.41 -5.28
CA GLU A 160 9.82 11.06 -4.69
C GLU A 160 9.54 9.56 -4.74
N PHE A 161 10.25 8.78 -5.58
CA PHE A 161 10.20 7.32 -5.61
C PHE A 161 11.09 6.75 -4.51
N ASN A 162 10.57 6.77 -3.28
CA ASN A 162 11.33 6.49 -2.07
C ASN A 162 10.64 5.54 -1.08
N ILE A 163 9.47 4.98 -1.43
CA ILE A 163 8.70 4.08 -0.57
C ILE A 163 8.76 2.64 -1.09
N LEU A 164 9.47 1.79 -0.38
CA LEU A 164 9.39 0.34 -0.48
C LEU A 164 8.52 -0.21 0.66
N SER A 165 7.27 -0.57 0.33
CA SER A 165 6.25 -1.08 1.26
C SER A 165 6.23 -2.61 1.27
N MET A 166 6.90 -3.23 2.23
CA MET A 166 6.98 -4.68 2.37
C MET A 166 7.14 -5.08 3.85
N GLY A 167 6.78 -6.31 4.18
CA GLY A 167 6.73 -6.78 5.57
C GLY A 167 5.39 -6.49 6.27
N MET A 168 4.90 -7.49 6.99
CA MET A 168 3.73 -7.51 7.85
C MET A 168 4.12 -8.03 9.24
N SER A 169 3.15 -8.23 10.14
CA SER A 169 3.44 -8.58 11.54
C SER A 169 4.44 -9.73 11.74
N ASP A 170 4.44 -10.72 10.85
CA ASP A 170 5.23 -11.94 11.02
C ASP A 170 6.64 -11.80 10.40
N ASP A 171 6.78 -11.08 9.29
CA ASP A 171 8.01 -11.01 8.48
C ASP A 171 8.64 -9.60 8.39
N TYR A 172 8.13 -8.61 9.15
CA TYR A 172 8.63 -7.23 9.05
C TYR A 172 10.12 -7.07 9.38
N LYS A 173 10.68 -7.91 10.25
CA LYS A 173 12.10 -7.84 10.61
C LYS A 173 12.98 -8.16 9.39
N ILE A 174 12.64 -9.22 8.68
CA ILE A 174 13.30 -9.63 7.44
C ILE A 174 13.10 -8.55 6.38
N ALA A 175 11.89 -8.00 6.26
CA ALA A 175 11.63 -6.89 5.35
C ALA A 175 12.52 -5.67 5.62
N VAL A 176 12.71 -5.29 6.90
CA VAL A 176 13.59 -4.18 7.29
C VAL A 176 15.06 -4.47 6.94
N GLU A 177 15.53 -5.70 7.20
CA GLU A 177 16.89 -6.13 6.82
C GLU A 177 17.12 -6.06 5.30
N GLU A 178 16.10 -6.39 4.51
CA GLU A 178 16.15 -6.29 3.04
C GLU A 178 15.80 -4.88 2.50
N GLY A 179 15.74 -3.86 3.37
CA GLY A 179 15.64 -2.46 2.95
C GLY A 179 14.23 -1.89 2.86
N ALA A 180 13.23 -2.47 3.56
CA ALA A 180 11.90 -1.89 3.63
C ALA A 180 11.94 -0.50 4.27
N THR A 181 11.29 0.46 3.60
CA THR A 181 11.08 1.82 4.15
C THR A 181 9.73 1.95 4.87
N MET A 182 8.83 0.99 4.64
CA MET A 182 7.50 0.97 5.22
C MET A 182 7.04 -0.48 5.45
N VAL A 183 6.69 -0.79 6.70
CA VAL A 183 6.13 -2.08 7.12
C VAL A 183 4.64 -1.92 7.50
N ARG A 184 3.86 -2.99 7.35
CA ARG A 184 2.39 -2.98 7.59
C ARG A 184 2.03 -3.84 8.79
N ILE A 185 2.11 -3.27 9.99
CA ILE A 185 1.92 -4.01 11.24
C ILE A 185 0.47 -3.96 11.69
N GLY A 186 -0.15 -5.14 11.82
CA GLY A 186 -1.53 -5.29 12.29
C GLY A 186 -1.59 -6.06 13.60
N SER A 187 -1.61 -7.38 13.50
CA SER A 187 -1.76 -8.29 14.65
C SER A 187 -0.72 -8.12 15.76
N ALA A 188 0.50 -7.67 15.45
CA ALA A 188 1.51 -7.43 16.48
C ALA A 188 1.22 -6.17 17.33
N ILE A 189 0.41 -5.23 16.82
CA ILE A 189 -0.03 -4.03 17.57
C ILE A 189 -1.42 -4.26 18.18
N PHE A 190 -2.36 -4.80 17.40
CA PHE A 190 -3.79 -4.86 17.77
C PHE A 190 -4.26 -6.24 18.23
N GLY A 191 -3.37 -7.24 18.27
CA GLY A 191 -3.73 -8.63 18.53
C GLY A 191 -4.44 -9.32 17.36
N LYS A 192 -4.81 -10.59 17.56
CA LYS A 192 -5.53 -11.37 16.53
C LYS A 192 -6.92 -10.79 16.30
N ARG A 193 -7.40 -10.84 15.04
CA ARG A 193 -8.77 -10.44 14.71
C ARG A 193 -9.75 -11.42 15.35
N ASN A 194 -10.59 -10.92 16.25
CA ASN A 194 -11.78 -11.65 16.68
C ASN A 194 -12.83 -11.55 15.56
N TYR A 195 -12.82 -12.53 14.66
CA TYR A 195 -14.00 -12.82 13.85
C TYR A 195 -15.03 -13.37 14.84
N GLY A 196 -15.89 -12.52 15.39
CA GLY A 196 -16.92 -12.95 16.34
C GLY A 196 -17.58 -14.24 15.84
N ASN A 197 -17.79 -15.21 16.74
CA ASN A 197 -18.39 -16.50 16.42
C ASN A 197 -19.60 -16.26 15.50
N LYS A 198 -19.54 -16.88 14.31
CA LYS A 198 -20.73 -17.00 13.47
C LYS A 198 -21.80 -17.79 14.21
#